data_AF-A0A970EIB1-F1
#
_entry.id   AF-A0A970EIB1-F1
#
_cell.length_a   1.000
_cell.length_b   1.000
_cell.length_c   1.000
_cell.angle_alpha   90.00
_cell.angle_beta   90.00
_cell.angle_gamma   90.00
#
_symmetry.space_group_name_H-M   'P 1'
#
loop_
_entity.id
_entity.type
_entity.pdbx_description
1 polymer ?
#
loop_
_entity_poly.entity_id
_entity_poly.type
_entity_poly.pdbx_seq_one_letter_code
_entity_poly.pdbx_strand_id
1 'polypeptide(L)'
;NLQVQEDYYSRVIISSILRFIRLMALLISILLPGFFISLVTYNQEMIPEVFLITLVSARSKIPLPAGAEMFFMLVMFELLRESGTRLPRPIGSAISIVGALIIGETAVSAGIVGAPAVIILGLTAVCSFIIPSLTEFMTLYRFFFLFLGGVMGLIGISAGVVIMLTHLVSTSSLGVPILSAFSKEELRDTIPRQPLRNMVYRPDEISGENRIRRRR
;
A
#
# COMPACT_ATOMS: atom_id res chain seq x y z
N ASN A 1 -12.50 7.12 0.26
CA ASN A 1 -11.03 7.06 0.09
C ASN A 1 -10.62 6.24 -1.13
N LEU A 2 -11.09 5.00 -1.29
CA LEU A 2 -10.87 4.25 -2.55
C LEU A 2 -11.77 4.74 -3.70
N GLN A 3 -12.94 5.27 -3.36
CA GLN A 3 -13.85 5.98 -4.25
C GLN A 3 -13.57 7.49 -4.19
N VAL A 4 -13.47 8.12 -5.36
CA VAL A 4 -13.32 9.58 -5.53
C VAL A 4 -14.51 10.10 -6.34
N GLN A 5 -14.93 11.35 -6.12
CA GLN A 5 -16.08 11.94 -6.84
C GLN A 5 -15.90 11.92 -8.36
N GLU A 6 -14.68 12.17 -8.83
CA GLU A 6 -14.28 12.11 -10.24
C GLU A 6 -14.58 10.76 -10.91
N ASP A 7 -14.56 9.67 -10.14
CA ASP A 7 -14.89 8.33 -10.63
C ASP A 7 -16.30 8.28 -11.22
N TYR A 8 -17.23 9.10 -10.71
CA TYR A 8 -18.63 9.12 -11.16
C TYR A 8 -18.83 9.85 -12.49
N TYR A 9 -17.92 10.75 -12.86
CA TYR A 9 -17.97 11.50 -14.11
C TYR A 9 -17.32 10.74 -15.28
N SER A 10 -16.48 9.75 -14.99
CA SER A 10 -15.81 8.93 -16.00
C SER A 10 -16.64 7.72 -16.45
N ARG A 11 -16.19 7.06 -17.53
CA ARG A 11 -16.80 5.80 -18.00
C ARG A 11 -16.68 4.73 -16.92
N VAL A 12 -17.75 3.97 -16.74
CA VAL A 12 -17.91 2.95 -15.71
C VAL A 12 -16.76 1.93 -15.70
N ILE A 13 -16.32 1.49 -16.89
CA ILE A 13 -15.22 0.52 -17.04
C ILE A 13 -13.89 1.12 -16.56
N ILE A 14 -13.56 2.34 -16.99
CA ILE A 14 -12.31 3.03 -16.62
C ILE A 14 -12.28 3.27 -15.11
N SER A 15 -13.38 3.77 -14.54
CA SER A 15 -13.52 3.97 -13.11
C SER A 15 -13.29 2.69 -12.31
N SER A 16 -13.84 1.56 -12.76
CA SER A 16 -13.68 0.27 -12.07
C SER A 16 -12.22 -0.20 -12.09
N ILE A 17 -11.52 -0.04 -13.23
CA ILE A 17 -10.09 -0.35 -13.36
C ILE A 17 -9.26 0.54 -12.41
N LEU A 18 -9.53 1.84 -12.35
CA LEU A 18 -8.81 2.75 -11.47
C LEU A 18 -9.04 2.40 -9.98
N ARG A 19 -10.27 2.05 -9.60
CA ARG A 19 -10.57 1.59 -8.22
C ARG A 19 -9.83 0.30 -7.88
N PHE A 20 -9.74 -0.64 -8.82
CA PHE A 20 -8.94 -1.86 -8.65
C PHE A 20 -7.45 -1.56 -8.48
N ILE A 21 -6.89 -0.66 -9.31
CA ILE A 21 -5.49 -0.22 -9.20
C ILE A 21 -5.23 0.44 -7.83
N ARG A 22 -6.13 1.29 -7.34
CA ARG A 22 -6.02 1.89 -6.00
C ARG A 22 -6.00 0.81 -4.91
N LEU A 23 -6.88 -0.19 -4.99
CA LEU A 23 -6.88 -1.31 -4.03
C LEU A 23 -5.56 -2.09 -4.06
N MET A 24 -5.05 -2.41 -5.25
CA MET A 24 -3.76 -3.09 -5.41
C MET A 24 -2.61 -2.23 -4.86
N ALA A 25 -2.62 -0.93 -5.15
CA ALA A 25 -1.62 0.00 -4.62
C ALA A 25 -1.63 0.04 -3.08
N LEU A 26 -2.80 0.04 -2.46
CA LEU A 26 -2.90 -0.01 -1.00
C LEU A 26 -2.27 -1.29 -0.42
N LEU A 27 -2.59 -2.45 -1.00
CA LEU A 27 -2.03 -3.73 -0.56
C LEU A 27 -0.52 -3.81 -0.78
N ILE A 28 -0.04 -3.39 -1.95
CA ILE A 28 1.39 -3.38 -2.29
C ILE A 28 2.16 -2.43 -1.35
N SER A 29 1.65 -1.22 -1.12
CA SER A 29 2.33 -0.23 -0.28
C SER A 29 2.50 -0.69 1.17
N ILE A 30 1.58 -1.51 1.68
CA ILE A 30 1.61 -2.00 3.06
C ILE A 30 2.39 -3.31 3.17
N LEU A 31 2.06 -4.31 2.34
CA LEU A 31 2.52 -5.69 2.51
C LEU A 31 3.88 -5.97 1.86
N LEU A 32 4.20 -5.29 0.75
CA LEU A 32 5.36 -5.64 -0.07
C LEU A 32 6.69 -5.59 0.69
N PRO A 33 7.00 -4.57 1.52
CA PRO A 33 8.27 -4.52 2.24
C PRO A 33 8.46 -5.66 3.23
N GLY A 34 7.43 -5.96 4.02
CA GLY A 34 7.45 -7.08 4.96
C GLY A 34 7.53 -8.42 4.22
N PHE A 35 6.76 -8.57 3.15
CA PHE A 35 6.75 -9.78 2.31
C PHE A 35 8.12 -10.06 1.69
N PHE A 36 8.76 -9.03 1.13
CA PHE A 36 10.11 -9.14 0.58
C PHE A 36 11.11 -9.68 1.62
N ILE A 37 11.13 -9.13 2.83
CA ILE A 37 12.03 -9.59 3.89
C ILE A 37 11.71 -11.02 4.29
N SER A 38 10.43 -11.36 4.45
CA SER A 38 10.03 -12.70 4.84
C SER A 38 10.46 -13.78 3.84
N LEU A 39 10.45 -13.47 2.54
CA LEU A 39 10.93 -14.36 1.49
C LEU A 39 12.46 -14.48 1.53
N VAL A 40 13.17 -13.35 1.57
CA VAL A 40 14.64 -13.34 1.51
C VAL A 40 15.28 -13.94 2.76
N THR A 41 14.65 -13.79 3.93
CA THR A 41 15.21 -14.25 5.21
C THR A 41 14.76 -15.66 5.59
N TYR A 42 13.51 -16.04 5.30
CA TYR A 42 12.95 -17.32 5.79
C TYR A 42 12.55 -18.29 4.68
N ASN A 43 12.10 -17.81 3.51
CA ASN A 43 11.48 -18.65 2.48
C ASN A 43 12.13 -18.42 1.11
N GLN A 44 13.44 -18.65 1.04
CA GLN A 44 14.23 -18.45 -0.17
C GLN A 44 13.83 -19.40 -1.31
N GLU A 45 13.31 -20.58 -0.98
CA GLU A 45 12.88 -21.62 -1.93
C GLU A 45 11.67 -21.19 -2.78
N MET A 46 10.90 -20.20 -2.32
CA MET A 46 9.76 -19.67 -3.09
C MET A 46 10.20 -18.74 -4.23
N ILE A 47 11.47 -18.34 -4.25
CA ILE A 47 12.03 -17.42 -5.23
C ILE A 47 12.58 -18.24 -6.41
N PRO A 48 12.28 -17.90 -7.68
CA PRO A 48 12.89 -18.55 -8.83
C PRO A 48 14.42 -18.49 -8.74
N GLU A 49 15.08 -19.63 -8.97
CA GLU A 49 16.52 -19.80 -8.75
C GLU A 49 17.37 -18.74 -9.47
N VAL A 50 17.01 -18.43 -10.72
CA VAL A 50 17.70 -17.40 -11.52
C VAL A 50 17.65 -16.02 -10.85
N PHE A 51 16.52 -15.67 -10.24
CA PHE A 51 16.37 -14.40 -9.50
C PHE A 51 17.02 -14.46 -8.12
N LEU A 52 17.04 -15.63 -7.49
CA LEU A 52 17.72 -15.82 -6.21
C LEU A 52 19.25 -15.62 -6.34
N ILE A 53 19.87 -16.14 -7.40
CA ILE A 53 21.32 -15.99 -7.65
C ILE A 53 21.69 -14.51 -7.81
N THR A 54 20.88 -13.74 -8.55
CA THR A 54 21.13 -12.29 -8.72
C THR A 54 20.92 -11.53 -7.40
N LEU A 55 19.93 -11.93 -6.59
CA LEU A 55 19.69 -11.35 -5.27
C LEU A 55 20.85 -11.63 -4.29
N VAL A 56 21.33 -12.87 -4.22
CA VAL A 56 22.48 -13.24 -3.39
C VAL A 56 23.74 -12.50 -3.84
N SER A 57 23.98 -12.42 -5.15
CA SER A 57 25.12 -11.69 -5.71
C SER A 57 25.08 -10.20 -5.35
N ALA A 58 23.90 -9.57 -5.47
CA ALA A 58 23.69 -8.18 -5.11
C ALA A 58 23.86 -7.89 -3.61
N ARG A 59 23.63 -8.90 -2.75
CA ARG A 59 23.73 -8.76 -1.28
C ARG A 59 25.05 -9.26 -0.69
N SER A 60 25.91 -9.90 -1.48
CA SER A 60 27.19 -10.47 -1.03
C SER A 60 28.16 -9.48 -0.37
N LYS A 61 28.05 -8.19 -0.72
CA LYS A 61 28.92 -7.11 -0.22
C LYS A 61 28.24 -6.22 0.82
N ILE A 62 27.01 -6.54 1.20
CA ILE A 62 26.19 -5.69 2.06
C ILE A 62 26.31 -6.16 3.51
N PRO A 63 26.75 -5.30 4.44
CA PRO A 63 26.97 -5.69 5.84
C PRO A 63 25.67 -5.78 6.65
N LEU A 64 24.57 -5.19 6.16
CA LEU A 64 23.30 -5.13 6.87
C LEU A 64 22.39 -6.35 6.58
N PRO A 65 21.68 -6.86 7.60
CA PRO A 65 20.63 -7.85 7.37
C PRO A 65 19.45 -7.22 6.60
N ALA A 66 18.70 -8.03 5.86
CA ALA A 66 17.65 -7.57 4.94
C ALA A 66 16.60 -6.69 5.64
N GLY A 67 16.26 -7.04 6.89
CA GLY A 67 15.32 -6.27 7.69
C GLY A 67 15.83 -4.87 8.04
N ALA A 68 17.10 -4.75 8.45
CA ALA A 68 17.70 -3.45 8.80
C ALA A 68 17.89 -2.57 7.57
N GLU A 69 18.30 -3.17 6.45
CA GLU A 69 18.41 -2.53 5.15
C GLU A 69 17.09 -1.88 4.72
N MET A 70 15.99 -2.64 4.73
CA MET A 70 14.67 -2.11 4.38
C MET A 70 14.12 -1.13 5.41
N PHE A 71 14.37 -1.34 6.70
CA PHE A 71 13.98 -0.40 7.74
C PHE A 71 14.62 0.98 7.52
N PHE A 72 15.94 1.01 7.27
CA PHE A 72 16.66 2.25 6.97
C PHE A 72 16.07 2.96 5.75
N MET A 73 15.86 2.23 4.67
CA MET A 73 15.28 2.77 3.42
C MET A 73 13.87 3.32 3.63
N LEU A 74 13.04 2.65 4.42
CA LEU A 74 11.69 3.13 4.73
C LEU A 74 11.68 4.37 5.61
N VAL A 75 12.56 4.44 6.60
CA VAL A 75 12.72 5.65 7.42
C VAL A 75 13.15 6.82 6.54
N MET A 76 14.15 6.63 5.67
CA MET A 76 14.57 7.68 4.74
C MET A 76 13.44 8.13 3.81
N PHE A 77 12.67 7.18 3.27
CA PHE A 77 11.51 7.50 2.43
C PHE A 77 10.47 8.35 3.16
N GLU A 78 10.11 8.01 4.40
CA GLU A 78 9.12 8.77 5.16
C GLU A 78 9.65 10.16 5.55
N LEU A 79 10.93 10.28 5.89
CA LEU A 79 11.56 11.59 6.14
C LEU A 79 11.53 12.49 4.91
N LEU A 80 11.85 11.94 3.73
CA LEU A 80 11.76 12.69 2.46
C LEU A 80 10.33 13.14 2.16
N ARG A 81 9.37 12.25 2.38
CA ARG A 81 7.96 12.53 2.11
C ARG A 81 7.41 13.60 3.06
N GLU A 82 7.70 13.49 4.36
CA GLU A 82 7.27 14.46 5.38
C GLU A 82 7.93 15.83 5.19
N SER A 83 9.17 15.85 4.69
CA SER A 83 9.84 17.09 4.30
C SER A 83 9.17 17.72 3.07
N GLY A 84 8.77 16.91 2.10
CA GLY A 84 8.13 17.37 0.87
C GLY A 84 6.75 17.99 1.07
N THR A 85 5.96 17.50 2.02
CA THR A 85 4.61 18.01 2.31
C THR A 85 4.61 19.37 3.00
N ARG A 86 5.68 19.72 3.72
CA ARG A 86 5.81 20.98 4.47
C ARG A 86 6.33 22.15 3.65
N LEU A 87 6.80 21.89 2.44
CA LEU A 87 7.41 22.90 1.57
C LEU A 87 6.45 23.34 0.45
N PRO A 88 6.64 24.56 -0.10
CA PRO A 88 5.88 25.00 -1.26
C PRO A 88 6.02 24.01 -2.43
N ARG A 89 4.94 23.78 -3.19
CA ARG A 89 4.85 22.73 -4.22
C ARG A 89 6.08 22.59 -5.14
N PRO A 90 6.68 23.67 -5.70
CA PRO A 90 7.85 23.56 -6.58
C PRO A 90 9.11 23.07 -5.86
N ILE A 91 9.25 23.40 -4.57
CA ILE A 91 10.41 23.06 -3.74
C ILE A 91 10.23 21.64 -3.17
N GLY A 92 9.02 21.30 -2.73
CA GLY A 92 8.68 19.98 -2.22
C GLY A 92 8.89 18.87 -3.26
N SER A 93 8.46 19.09 -4.52
CA SER A 93 8.69 18.12 -5.60
C SER A 93 10.17 17.96 -5.94
N ALA A 94 10.95 19.05 -5.97
CA ALA A 94 12.38 19.01 -6.22
C ALA A 94 13.11 18.20 -5.14
N ILE A 95 12.79 18.41 -3.86
CA ILE A 95 13.40 17.67 -2.75
C ILE A 95 13.02 16.20 -2.76
N SER A 96 11.77 15.85 -3.08
CA SER A 96 11.38 14.44 -3.18
C SER A 96 12.11 13.72 -4.33
N ILE A 97 12.30 14.37 -5.49
CA ILE A 97 13.03 13.77 -6.63
C ILE A 97 14.51 13.62 -6.29
N VAL A 98 15.15 14.71 -5.87
CA VAL A 98 16.58 14.74 -5.56
C VAL A 98 16.89 13.81 -4.39
N GLY A 99 16.08 13.84 -3.34
CA GLY A 99 16.22 12.96 -2.19
C GLY A 99 16.06 11.50 -2.56
N ALA A 100 15.04 11.12 -3.32
CA ALA A 100 14.83 9.72 -3.69
C ALA A 100 15.95 9.18 -4.59
N LEU A 101 16.39 9.96 -5.58
CA LEU A 101 17.47 9.58 -6.50
C LEU A 101 18.81 9.49 -5.75
N ILE A 102 19.20 10.55 -5.03
CA ILE A 102 20.48 10.60 -4.34
C ILE A 102 20.53 9.52 -3.26
N ILE A 103 19.52 9.39 -2.40
CA ILE A 103 19.54 8.38 -1.34
C ILE A 103 19.58 6.98 -1.95
N GLY A 104 18.79 6.69 -2.99
CA GLY A 104 18.78 5.38 -3.63
C GLY A 104 20.12 5.02 -4.28
N GLU A 105 20.65 5.91 -5.13
CA GLU A 105 21.88 5.65 -5.87
C GLU A 105 23.11 5.62 -4.97
N THR A 106 23.19 6.55 -4.01
CA THR A 106 24.31 6.58 -3.05
C THR A 106 24.26 5.41 -2.08
N ALA A 107 23.08 4.99 -1.60
CA ALA A 107 22.97 3.83 -0.72
C ALA A 107 23.41 2.52 -1.41
N VAL A 108 23.10 2.38 -2.70
CA VAL A 108 23.55 1.23 -3.52
C VAL A 108 25.04 1.31 -3.80
N SER A 109 25.55 2.48 -4.21
CA SER A 109 26.96 2.68 -4.55
C SER A 109 27.89 2.56 -3.33
N ALA A 110 27.41 2.98 -2.16
CA ALA A 110 28.13 2.82 -0.88
C ALA A 110 28.09 1.38 -0.35
N GLY A 111 27.34 0.46 -0.98
CA GLY A 111 27.21 -0.92 -0.53
C GLY A 111 26.44 -1.09 0.78
N ILE A 112 25.69 -0.06 1.20
CA ILE A 112 24.87 -0.09 2.42
C ILE A 112 23.56 -0.84 2.15
N VAL A 113 23.01 -0.69 0.94
CA VAL A 113 21.71 -1.24 0.52
C VAL A 113 21.85 -1.88 -0.86
N GLY A 114 21.09 -2.94 -1.11
CA GLY A 114 21.10 -3.69 -2.36
C GLY A 114 20.07 -3.17 -3.34
N ALA A 115 20.37 -3.27 -4.63
CA ALA A 115 19.45 -2.88 -5.69
C ALA A 115 18.02 -3.48 -5.54
N PRO A 116 17.84 -4.76 -5.12
CA PRO A 116 16.50 -5.32 -4.91
C PRO A 116 15.67 -4.56 -3.86
N ALA A 117 16.27 -4.14 -2.75
CA ALA A 117 15.58 -3.39 -1.71
C ALA A 117 15.14 -2.00 -2.20
N VAL A 118 15.98 -1.32 -2.98
CA VAL A 118 15.63 -0.02 -3.58
C VAL A 118 14.46 -0.15 -4.56
N ILE A 119 14.42 -1.22 -5.37
CA ILE A 119 13.31 -1.48 -6.29
C ILE A 119 12.01 -1.68 -5.51
N ILE A 120 12.03 -2.50 -4.46
CA ILE A 120 10.87 -2.75 -3.60
C ILE A 120 10.40 -1.45 -2.93
N LEU A 121 11.32 -0.63 -2.44
CA LEU A 121 11.00 0.69 -1.90
C LEU A 121 10.34 1.59 -2.95
N GLY A 122 10.91 1.67 -4.15
CA GLY A 122 10.38 2.49 -5.24
C GLY A 122 8.94 2.13 -5.61
N LEU A 123 8.65 0.83 -5.72
CA LEU A 123 7.29 0.35 -5.98
C LEU A 123 6.34 0.71 -4.82
N THR A 124 6.78 0.50 -3.58
CA THR A 124 6.03 0.84 -2.37
C THR A 124 5.72 2.34 -2.30
N ALA A 125 6.69 3.18 -2.64
CA ALA A 125 6.60 4.64 -2.65
C ALA A 125 5.59 5.13 -3.69
N VAL A 126 5.70 4.65 -4.95
CA VAL A 126 4.76 4.99 -6.01
C VAL A 126 3.34 4.61 -5.63
N CYS A 127 3.14 3.39 -5.09
CA CYS A 127 1.83 2.95 -4.62
C CYS A 127 1.31 3.81 -3.46
N SER A 128 2.18 4.28 -2.56
CA SER A 128 1.82 5.14 -1.43
C SER A 128 1.24 6.50 -1.87
N PHE A 129 1.67 7.02 -3.02
CA PHE A 129 1.19 8.31 -3.55
C PHE A 129 -0.16 8.22 -4.27
N ILE A 130 -0.61 7.02 -4.65
CA ILE A 130 -1.90 6.82 -5.33
C ILE A 130 -3.07 7.14 -4.39
N ILE A 131 -2.93 6.90 -3.08
CA ILE A 131 -3.98 7.16 -2.08
C ILE A 131 -3.45 8.08 -0.97
N PRO A 132 -3.38 9.40 -1.23
CA PRO A 132 -2.82 10.35 -0.28
C PRO A 132 -3.64 10.49 1.02
N SER A 133 -4.92 10.11 1.01
CA SER A 133 -5.78 10.22 2.20
C SER A 133 -5.59 9.13 3.24
N LEU A 134 -4.90 8.04 2.90
CA LEU A 134 -4.65 6.90 3.80
C LEU A 134 -3.19 6.74 4.15
N THR A 135 -2.35 7.74 3.88
CA THR A 135 -0.91 7.51 3.90
C THR A 135 -0.34 7.34 5.30
N GLU A 136 -0.89 8.00 6.32
CA GLU A 136 -0.52 7.75 7.73
C GLU A 136 -0.81 6.30 8.15
N PHE A 137 -1.99 5.80 7.77
CA PHE A 137 -2.38 4.40 7.99
C PHE A 137 -1.43 3.45 7.24
N MET A 138 -1.12 3.74 5.98
CA MET A 138 -0.18 2.93 5.18
C MET A 138 1.21 2.89 5.81
N THR A 139 1.73 4.02 6.28
CA THR A 139 3.04 4.10 6.94
C THR A 139 3.08 3.24 8.22
N LEU A 140 2.06 3.37 9.09
CA LEU A 140 1.98 2.58 10.33
C LEU A 140 1.95 1.08 10.06
N TYR A 141 1.05 0.63 9.17
CA TYR A 141 0.94 -0.79 8.85
C TYR A 141 2.17 -1.31 8.10
N ARG A 142 2.82 -0.48 7.26
CA ARG A 142 4.05 -0.87 6.57
C ARG A 142 5.16 -1.21 7.56
N PHE A 143 5.39 -0.39 8.58
CA PHE A 143 6.37 -0.71 9.63
C PHE A 143 5.94 -1.90 10.48
N PHE A 144 4.64 -2.06 10.75
CA PHE A 144 4.11 -3.23 11.46
C PHE A 144 4.38 -4.54 10.69
N PHE A 145 4.08 -4.59 9.39
CA PHE A 145 4.34 -5.76 8.55
C PHE A 145 5.84 -5.99 8.30
N LEU A 146 6.63 -4.92 8.21
CA LEU A 146 8.09 -5.02 8.15
C LEU A 146 8.64 -5.76 9.37
N PHE A 147 8.19 -5.35 10.57
CA PHE A 147 8.60 -5.97 11.82
C PHE A 147 8.16 -7.43 11.91
N LEU A 148 6.89 -7.72 11.62
CA LEU A 148 6.37 -9.09 11.66
C LEU A 148 7.05 -10.01 10.62
N GLY A 149 7.25 -9.52 9.40
CA GLY A 149 7.95 -10.26 8.35
C GLY A 149 9.43 -10.48 8.67
N GLY A 150 10.06 -9.54 9.38
CA GLY A 150 11.45 -9.63 9.81
C GLY A 150 11.70 -10.56 11.00
N VAL A 151 10.72 -10.76 11.88
CA VAL A 151 10.86 -11.59 13.10
C VAL A 151 10.26 -12.99 12.92
N MET A 152 9.13 -13.10 12.22
CA MET A 152 8.34 -14.34 12.13
C MET A 152 8.14 -14.82 10.68
N GLY A 153 8.76 -14.16 9.69
CA GLY A 153 8.63 -14.53 8.28
C GLY A 153 7.19 -14.47 7.78
N LEU A 154 6.82 -15.41 6.89
CA LEU A 154 5.49 -15.45 6.28
C LEU A 154 4.36 -15.71 7.29
N ILE A 155 4.65 -16.42 8.38
CA ILE A 155 3.71 -16.66 9.47
C ILE A 155 3.37 -15.33 10.17
N GLY A 156 4.37 -14.46 10.37
CA GLY A 156 4.15 -13.12 10.89
C GLY A 156 3.25 -12.29 9.99
N ILE A 157 3.46 -12.36 8.68
CA ILE A 157 2.64 -11.62 7.72
C ILE A 157 1.20 -12.13 7.71
N SER A 158 0.98 -13.45 7.68
CA SER A 158 -0.38 -14.00 7.69
C SER A 158 -1.12 -13.62 8.97
N ALA A 159 -0.46 -13.72 10.14
CA ALA A 159 -1.00 -13.25 11.40
C ALA A 159 -1.30 -11.74 11.39
N GLY A 160 -0.36 -10.94 10.85
CA GLY A 160 -0.52 -9.49 10.70
C GLY A 160 -1.70 -9.11 9.81
N VAL A 161 -1.98 -9.87 8.75
CA VAL A 161 -3.16 -9.66 7.90
C VAL A 161 -4.45 -9.92 8.68
N VAL A 162 -4.50 -10.98 9.49
CA VAL A 162 -5.67 -11.25 10.34
C VAL A 162 -5.87 -10.14 11.37
N ILE A 163 -4.79 -9.66 12.00
CA ILE A 163 -4.83 -8.53 12.95
C ILE A 163 -5.32 -7.25 12.25
N MET A 164 -4.82 -6.97 11.04
CA MET A 164 -5.26 -5.82 10.25
C MET A 164 -6.75 -5.92 9.91
N LEU A 165 -7.23 -7.08 9.47
CA LEU A 165 -8.64 -7.29 9.13
C LEU A 165 -9.55 -7.15 10.35
N THR A 166 -9.18 -7.74 11.49
CA THR A 166 -9.96 -7.62 12.74
C THR A 166 -10.02 -6.17 13.22
N HIS A 167 -8.91 -5.43 13.15
CA HIS A 167 -8.89 -4.00 13.46
C HIS A 167 -9.81 -3.20 12.52
N LEU A 168 -9.75 -3.46 11.21
CA LEU A 168 -10.61 -2.79 10.22
C LEU A 168 -12.11 -3.06 10.42
N VAL A 169 -12.48 -4.27 10.86
CA VAL A 169 -13.88 -4.62 11.21
C VAL A 169 -14.34 -3.86 12.45
N SER A 170 -13.47 -3.73 13.46
CA SER A 170 -13.80 -3.01 14.70
C SER A 170 -13.86 -1.49 14.54
N THR A 171 -13.20 -0.96 13.51
CA THR A 171 -13.14 0.48 13.26
C THR A 171 -14.39 0.95 12.52
N SER A 172 -15.09 1.91 13.11
CA SER A 172 -16.21 2.60 12.47
C SER A 172 -15.87 4.07 12.24
N SER A 173 -16.36 4.62 11.14
CA SER A 173 -16.31 6.05 10.85
C SER A 173 -17.73 6.60 10.93
N LEU A 174 -17.97 7.54 11.84
CA LEU A 174 -19.30 8.13 12.07
C LEU A 174 -20.41 7.07 12.27
N GLY A 175 -20.09 5.97 12.96
CA GLY A 175 -21.02 4.87 13.23
C GLY A 175 -21.17 3.83 12.12
N VAL A 176 -20.49 4.01 10.97
CA VAL A 176 -20.49 3.08 9.83
C VAL A 176 -19.17 2.30 9.83
N PRO A 177 -19.18 0.97 10.05
CA PRO A 177 -18.02 0.10 9.87
C PRO A 177 -17.24 0.37 8.57
N ILE A 178 -15.91 0.43 8.62
CA ILE A 178 -15.10 0.68 7.41
C ILE A 178 -15.30 -0.43 6.35
N LEU A 179 -15.57 -1.67 6.80
CA LEU A 179 -15.84 -2.80 5.91
C LEU A 179 -17.27 -2.84 5.35
N SER A 180 -18.13 -1.86 5.66
CA SER A 180 -19.49 -1.73 5.08
C SER A 180 -19.48 -1.75 3.56
N ALA A 181 -18.37 -1.29 2.95
CA ALA A 181 -18.10 -1.28 1.52
C ALA A 181 -18.18 -2.67 0.86
N PHE A 182 -18.11 -3.75 1.63
CA PHE A 182 -18.26 -5.13 1.16
C PHE A 182 -19.68 -5.69 1.35
N SER A 183 -20.62 -4.89 1.86
CA SER A 183 -22.04 -5.26 1.91
C SER A 183 -22.62 -5.43 0.50
N LYS A 184 -23.71 -6.21 0.37
CA LYS A 184 -24.24 -6.64 -0.93
C LYS A 184 -24.59 -5.48 -1.88
N GLU A 185 -25.19 -4.42 -1.36
CA GLU A 185 -25.57 -3.25 -2.17
C GLU A 185 -24.39 -2.29 -2.39
N GLU A 186 -23.47 -2.16 -1.41
CA GLU A 186 -22.25 -1.35 -1.59
C GLU A 186 -21.24 -1.99 -2.53
N LEU A 187 -21.14 -3.32 -2.57
CA LEU A 187 -20.21 -4.04 -3.45
C LEU A 187 -20.44 -3.72 -4.94
N ARG A 188 -21.67 -3.34 -5.30
CA ARG A 188 -22.07 -2.88 -6.65
C ARG A 188 -21.53 -1.50 -7.01
N ASP A 189 -21.02 -0.76 -6.04
CA ASP A 189 -20.35 0.53 -6.22
C ASP A 189 -18.92 0.54 -5.62
N THR A 190 -18.42 -0.55 -5.05
CA THR A 190 -17.06 -0.58 -4.46
C THR A 190 -15.98 -0.80 -5.51
N ILE A 191 -15.81 -2.02 -6.03
CA ILE A 191 -14.76 -2.33 -7.03
C ILE A 191 -15.33 -2.28 -8.45
N PRO A 192 -16.26 -3.18 -8.85
CA PRO A 192 -17.01 -2.98 -10.09
C PRO A 192 -18.02 -1.86 -9.86
N ARG A 193 -17.79 -0.70 -10.45
CA ARG A 193 -18.79 0.35 -10.48
C ARG A 193 -19.92 -0.11 -11.39
N GLN A 194 -21.16 -0.19 -10.90
CA GLN A 194 -22.31 -0.32 -11.78
C GLN A 194 -22.75 1.04 -12.33
N PRO A 195 -23.42 1.11 -13.50
CA PRO A 195 -24.04 2.34 -13.96
C PRO A 195 -25.01 2.88 -12.90
N LEU A 196 -24.99 4.19 -12.63
CA LEU A 196 -25.87 4.85 -11.65
C LEU A 196 -27.36 4.56 -11.91
N ARG A 197 -27.74 4.29 -13.16
CA ARG A 197 -29.11 3.91 -13.55
C ARG A 197 -29.56 2.57 -12.97
N ASN A 198 -28.62 1.67 -12.66
CA ASN A 198 -28.88 0.33 -12.14
C ASN A 198 -28.82 0.28 -10.60
N MET A 199 -28.39 1.37 -9.94
CA MET A 199 -28.36 1.47 -8.48
C MET A 199 -29.72 1.89 -7.92
N VAL A 200 -30.56 0.91 -7.60
CA VAL A 200 -31.93 1.13 -7.09
C VAL A 200 -31.94 1.34 -5.57
N TYR A 201 -31.06 0.67 -4.83
CA TYR A 201 -31.02 0.69 -3.37
C TYR A 201 -29.94 1.65 -2.84
N ARG A 202 -30.15 2.14 -1.61
CA ARG A 202 -29.15 2.88 -0.84
C ARG A 202 -28.29 1.90 -0.02
N PRO A 203 -27.07 2.30 0.36
CA PRO A 203 -26.24 1.55 1.31
C PRO A 203 -27.01 1.18 2.58
N ASP A 204 -26.96 -0.09 2.99
CA ASP A 204 -27.82 -0.61 4.06
C ASP A 204 -27.60 0.14 5.38
N GLU A 205 -26.34 0.42 5.74
CA GLU A 205 -25.97 1.06 7.01
C GLU A 205 -26.40 2.53 7.12
N ILE A 206 -26.54 3.23 5.99
CA ILE A 206 -26.93 4.65 5.94
C ILE A 206 -28.43 4.81 5.66
N SER A 207 -29.07 3.79 5.08
CA SER A 207 -30.42 3.90 4.52
C SER A 207 -31.55 4.00 5.54
N GLY A 208 -31.36 3.50 6.76
CA GLY A 208 -32.41 3.42 7.78
C GLY A 208 -33.68 2.77 7.23
N GLU A 209 -34.82 3.46 7.37
CA GLU A 209 -36.11 3.01 6.80
C GLU A 209 -36.25 3.32 5.30
N ASN A 210 -35.49 4.27 4.76
CA ASN A 210 -35.62 4.72 3.37
C ASN A 210 -34.58 4.05 2.45
N ARG A 211 -34.85 2.78 2.12
CA ARG A 211 -33.91 1.93 1.34
C ARG A 211 -33.87 2.20 -0.16
N ILE A 212 -34.87 2.85 -0.73
CA ILE A 212 -34.99 3.02 -2.18
C ILE A 212 -34.35 4.36 -2.60
N ARG A 213 -33.24 4.30 -3.34
CA ARG A 213 -32.55 5.46 -3.91
C ARG A 213 -33.33 6.08 -5.06
N ARG A 214 -33.88 5.23 -5.94
CA ARG A 214 -34.62 5.63 -7.13
C ARG A 214 -35.80 4.69 -7.35
N ARG A 215 -37.02 5.24 -7.38
CA ARG A 215 -38.20 4.50 -7.86
C ARG A 215 -38.17 4.48 -9.38
N ARG A 216 -38.40 3.30 -9.96
CA ARG A 216 -38.58 3.15 -11.41
C ARG A 216 -39.92 3.71 -11.83
#